data_AF-A0A930IVV5-F1
#
_entry.id   AF-A0A930IVV5-F1
#
_cell.length_a   1.000
_cell.length_b   1.000
_cell.length_c   1.000
_cell.angle_alpha   90.00
_cell.angle_beta   90.00
_cell.angle_gamma   90.00
#
_symmetry.space_group_name_H-M   'P 1'
#
loop_
_entity.id
_entity.type
_entity.pdbx_description
1 polymer ?
#
loop_
_entity_poly.entity_id
_entity_poly.type
_entity_poly.pdbx_seq_one_letter_code
_entity_poly.pdbx_strand_id
1 'polypeptide(L)'
;MELNEYQEKAMRTCMPTCDNLLYMLTNLMGEVGEFAGKIAKHVRKGDLYVYHASHRDDNGDVLHSQAILITDEEKDALAKEAGDIAWQLAGLCHVMGWSLEDVCQQNLDKLASRQQRGVIDGSGDER
;
A
#
# COMPACT_ATOMS: atom_id res chain seq x y z
N MET A 1 11.35 -11.38 -8.99
CA MET A 1 9.99 -11.91 -9.18
C MET A 1 9.20 -10.77 -9.74
N GLU A 2 8.64 -10.96 -10.92
CA GLU A 2 7.79 -9.95 -11.56
C GLU A 2 6.42 -9.90 -10.87
N LEU A 3 5.66 -8.81 -11.06
CA LEU A 3 4.38 -8.63 -10.36
C LEU A 3 3.33 -9.65 -10.82
N ASN A 4 3.34 -9.99 -12.10
CA ASN A 4 2.47 -11.05 -12.62
C ASN A 4 2.87 -12.43 -12.10
N GLU A 5 4.18 -12.69 -11.94
CA GLU A 5 4.66 -13.94 -11.32
C GLU A 5 4.22 -14.03 -9.85
N TYR A 6 4.22 -12.91 -9.13
CA TYR A 6 3.68 -12.84 -7.77
C TYR A 6 2.17 -13.11 -7.75
N GLN A 7 1.39 -12.45 -8.60
CA GLN A 7 -0.06 -12.65 -8.70
C GLN A 7 -0.40 -14.12 -8.96
N GLU A 8 0.27 -14.77 -9.92
CA GLU A 8 0.09 -16.18 -10.20
C GLU A 8 0.39 -17.07 -8.98
N LYS A 9 1.50 -16.80 -8.28
CA LYS A 9 1.88 -17.56 -7.07
C LYS A 9 0.90 -17.34 -5.93
N ALA A 10 0.43 -16.10 -5.73
CA ALA A 10 -0.57 -15.76 -4.72
C ALA A 10 -1.89 -16.50 -4.97
N MET A 11 -2.35 -16.55 -6.23
CA MET A 11 -3.62 -17.20 -6.56
C MET A 11 -3.58 -18.73 -6.47
N ARG A 12 -2.40 -19.36 -6.42
CA ARG A 12 -2.28 -20.80 -6.10
C ARG A 12 -2.73 -21.15 -4.69
N THR A 13 -2.76 -20.18 -3.77
CA THR A 13 -3.26 -20.36 -2.41
C THR A 13 -4.70 -19.86 -2.24
N CYS A 14 -5.33 -19.33 -3.28
CA CYS A 14 -6.71 -18.86 -3.24
C CYS A 14 -7.67 -20.06 -3.14
N MET A 15 -8.53 -20.04 -2.12
CA MET A 15 -9.58 -21.05 -1.98
C MET A 15 -10.77 -20.71 -2.90
N PRO A 16 -11.47 -21.71 -3.48
CA PRO A 16 -12.64 -21.46 -4.32
C PRO A 16 -13.75 -20.64 -3.65
N THR A 17 -13.87 -20.71 -2.32
CA THR A 17 -14.87 -19.93 -1.55
C THR A 17 -14.51 -18.44 -1.46
N CYS A 18 -13.25 -18.10 -1.63
CA CYS A 18 -12.71 -16.75 -1.54
C CYS A 18 -12.55 -16.10 -2.92
N ASP A 19 -12.62 -16.88 -4.00
CA ASP A 19 -12.45 -16.45 -5.38
C ASP A 19 -13.70 -15.73 -5.92
N ASN A 20 -14.02 -14.58 -5.33
CA ASN A 20 -15.10 -13.72 -5.76
C ASN A 20 -14.81 -12.26 -5.42
N LEU A 21 -15.41 -11.36 -6.21
CA LEU A 21 -15.22 -9.92 -6.08
C LEU A 21 -15.55 -9.40 -4.67
N LEU A 22 -16.66 -9.84 -4.09
CA LEU A 22 -17.11 -9.32 -2.81
C LEU A 22 -16.11 -9.64 -1.70
N TYR A 23 -15.64 -10.89 -1.63
CA TYR A 23 -14.64 -11.31 -0.67
C TYR A 23 -13.32 -10.56 -0.84
N MET A 24 -12.75 -10.55 -2.05
CA MET A 24 -11.46 -9.89 -2.29
C MET A 24 -11.50 -8.40 -1.96
N LEU A 25 -12.61 -7.72 -2.32
CA LEU A 25 -12.78 -6.30 -2.02
C LEU A 25 -12.95 -6.02 -0.54
N THR A 26 -13.85 -6.73 0.15
CA THR A 26 -14.11 -6.45 1.57
C THR A 26 -12.96 -6.91 2.45
N ASN A 27 -12.29 -8.01 2.08
CA ASN A 27 -11.16 -8.49 2.86
C ASN A 27 -9.91 -7.61 2.66
N LEU A 28 -9.69 -7.03 1.47
CA LEU A 28 -8.67 -5.98 1.29
C LEU A 28 -8.83 -4.83 2.29
N MET A 29 -10.07 -4.37 2.51
CA MET A 29 -10.36 -3.35 3.53
C MET A 29 -10.05 -3.85 4.95
N GLY A 30 -10.30 -5.14 5.22
CA GLY A 30 -9.93 -5.80 6.45
C GLY A 30 -8.43 -5.71 6.73
N GLU A 31 -7.59 -6.15 5.78
CA GLU A 31 -6.13 -6.16 5.94
C GLU A 31 -5.54 -4.75 6.13
N VAL A 32 -6.08 -3.75 5.41
CA VAL A 32 -5.71 -2.34 5.64
C VAL A 32 -6.06 -1.89 7.06
N GLY A 33 -7.21 -2.33 7.57
CA GLY A 33 -7.65 -2.10 8.94
C GLY A 33 -6.75 -2.77 9.98
N GLU A 34 -6.30 -4.01 9.73
CA GLU A 34 -5.37 -4.72 10.61
C GLU A 34 -3.99 -4.06 10.66
N PHE A 35 -3.46 -3.65 9.50
CA PHE A 35 -2.24 -2.85 9.41
C PHE A 35 -2.33 -1.58 10.26
N ALA A 36 -3.42 -0.80 10.10
CA ALA A 36 -3.66 0.40 10.89
C ALA A 36 -3.85 0.10 12.39
N GLY A 37 -4.55 -1.00 12.71
CA GLY A 37 -4.77 -1.47 14.07
C GLY A 37 -3.48 -1.84 14.80
N LYS A 38 -2.52 -2.44 14.10
CA LYS A 38 -1.18 -2.69 14.64
C LYS A 38 -0.50 -1.38 15.01
N ILE A 39 -0.47 -0.39 14.13
CA ILE A 39 0.12 0.92 14.45
C ILE A 39 -0.54 1.53 15.69
N ALA A 40 -1.88 1.59 15.71
CA ALA A 40 -2.62 2.16 16.83
C ALA A 40 -2.32 1.46 18.17
N LYS A 41 -2.16 0.13 18.14
CA LYS A 41 -1.82 -0.67 19.32
C LYS A 41 -0.42 -0.37 19.85
N HIS A 42 0.60 -0.28 18.98
CA HIS A 42 1.98 0.01 19.39
C HIS A 42 2.12 1.46 19.89
N VAL A 43 1.44 2.42 19.25
CA VAL A 43 1.33 3.81 19.75
C VAL A 43 0.75 3.84 21.17
N ARG A 44 -0.39 3.17 21.40
CA ARG A 44 -1.06 3.17 22.72
C ARG A 44 -0.20 2.57 23.83
N LYS A 45 0.61 1.58 23.50
CA LYS A 45 1.48 0.90 24.47
C LYS A 45 2.80 1.64 24.74
N GLY A 46 3.13 2.64 23.92
CA GLY A 46 4.41 3.33 23.98
C GLY A 46 5.56 2.56 23.33
N ASP A 47 5.25 1.56 22.49
CA ASP A 47 6.26 0.78 21.78
C ASP A 47 6.68 1.51 20.47
N LEU A 48 5.75 2.26 19.86
CA LEU A 48 5.95 3.05 18.65
C LEU A 48 5.78 4.54 18.91
N TYR A 49 6.76 5.34 18.46
CA TYR A 49 6.69 6.80 18.54
C TYR A 49 6.62 7.43 17.15
N VAL A 50 5.57 8.23 16.92
CA VAL A 50 5.46 9.08 15.73
C VAL A 50 5.89 10.48 16.12
N TYR A 51 6.93 11.00 15.46
CA TYR A 51 7.33 12.39 15.64
C TYR A 51 7.29 13.12 14.31
N HIS A 52 6.90 14.39 14.40
CA HIS A 52 6.92 15.30 13.27
C HIS A 52 8.33 15.88 13.12
N ALA A 53 8.86 15.79 11.91
CA ALA A 53 10.08 16.45 11.53
C ALA A 53 9.79 17.30 10.28
N SER A 54 9.80 18.63 10.47
CA SER A 54 9.91 19.56 9.35
C SER A 54 11.39 19.73 9.02
N HIS A 55 11.79 19.33 7.82
CA HIS A 55 13.08 19.69 7.26
C HIS A 55 12.87 20.45 5.95
N ARG A 56 13.91 21.10 5.44
CA ARG A 56 13.90 21.68 4.10
C ARG A 56 14.71 20.78 3.17
N ASP A 57 14.24 20.60 1.95
CA ASP A 57 15.05 19.97 0.90
C ASP A 57 16.13 20.93 0.38
N ASP A 58 16.93 20.47 -0.59
CA ASP A 58 17.99 21.27 -1.20
C ASP A 58 17.46 22.51 -1.95
N ASN A 59 16.18 22.54 -2.30
CA ASN A 59 15.50 23.66 -2.94
C ASN A 59 14.89 24.64 -1.93
N GLY A 60 14.93 24.31 -0.63
CA GLY A 60 14.36 25.09 0.45
C GLY A 60 12.88 24.81 0.72
N ASP A 61 12.28 23.81 0.06
CA ASP A 61 10.88 23.44 0.25
C ASP A 61 10.68 22.72 1.58
N VAL A 62 9.60 23.04 2.30
CA VAL A 62 9.30 22.41 3.60
C VAL A 62 8.79 20.99 3.37
N LEU A 63 9.56 20.01 3.81
CA LEU A 63 9.19 18.61 3.87
C LEU A 63 8.57 18.32 5.24
N HIS A 64 7.24 18.17 5.26
CA HIS A 64 6.55 17.61 6.41
C HIS A 64 6.75 16.08 6.41
N SER A 65 7.71 15.62 7.20
CA SER A 65 7.93 14.19 7.40
C SER A 65 7.40 13.74 8.75
N GLN A 66 6.80 12.56 8.78
CA GLN A 66 6.57 11.81 10.00
C GLN A 66 7.57 10.67 10.00
N ALA A 67 8.32 10.53 11.08
CA ALA A 67 9.19 9.39 11.28
C ALA A 67 8.59 8.53 12.39
N ILE A 68 8.69 7.22 12.17
CA ILE A 68 8.22 6.20 13.08
C ILE A 68 9.45 5.54 13.69
N LEU A 69 9.58 5.64 15.01
CA LEU A 69 10.56 4.86 15.76
C LEU A 69 9.89 3.58 16.25
N ILE A 70 10.35 2.44 15.72
CA ILE A 70 9.89 1.08 16.05
C ILE A 70 11.08 0.12 16.11
N THR A 71 10.89 -1.01 16.78
CA THR A 71 11.83 -2.14 16.75
C THR A 71 11.72 -2.93 15.44
N ASP A 72 12.72 -3.77 15.16
CA ASP A 72 12.69 -4.66 14.00
C ASP A 72 11.54 -5.67 14.08
N GLU A 73 11.18 -6.15 15.28
CA GLU A 73 10.06 -7.06 15.47
C GLU A 73 8.71 -6.42 15.12
N GLU A 74 8.53 -5.14 15.47
CA GLU A 74 7.32 -4.39 15.12
C GLU A 74 7.26 -4.10 13.63
N LYS A 75 8.41 -3.79 13.02
CA LYS A 75 8.53 -3.59 11.59
C LYS A 75 8.18 -4.86 10.82
N ASP A 76 8.67 -6.01 11.27
CA ASP A 76 8.31 -7.32 10.71
C ASP A 76 6.82 -7.62 10.88
N ALA A 77 6.23 -7.23 12.01
CA ALA A 77 4.81 -7.39 12.24
C ALA A 77 3.96 -6.53 11.28
N LEU A 78 4.40 -5.31 10.96
CA LEU A 78 3.75 -4.45 9.96
C LEU A 78 3.96 -4.97 8.53
N ALA A 79 5.15 -5.49 8.22
CA ALA A 79 5.46 -6.06 6.91
C ALA A 79 4.57 -7.27 6.57
N LYS A 80 4.20 -8.08 7.57
CA LYS A 80 3.24 -9.18 7.39
C LYS A 80 1.89 -8.69 6.89
N GLU A 81 1.31 -7.70 7.58
CA GLU A 81 0.02 -7.10 7.19
C GLU A 81 0.11 -6.42 5.81
N ALA A 82 1.24 -5.80 5.48
CA ALA A 82 1.46 -5.25 4.14
C ALA A 82 1.50 -6.36 3.06
N GLY A 83 2.02 -7.53 3.40
CA GLY A 83 1.99 -8.72 2.56
C GLY A 83 0.56 -9.24 2.35
N ASP A 84 -0.27 -9.23 3.39
CA ASP A 84 -1.68 -9.62 3.31
C ASP A 84 -2.47 -8.64 2.43
N ILE A 85 -2.24 -7.33 2.57
CA ILE A 85 -2.77 -6.29 1.66
C ILE A 85 -2.36 -6.56 0.22
N ALA A 86 -1.08 -6.87 -0.03
CA ALA A 86 -0.58 -7.17 -1.37
C ALA A 86 -1.24 -8.42 -1.96
N TRP A 87 -1.46 -9.46 -1.16
CA TRP A 87 -2.15 -10.68 -1.58
C TRP A 87 -3.61 -10.37 -1.97
N GLN A 88 -4.32 -9.56 -1.18
CA GLN A 88 -5.69 -9.18 -1.50
C GLN A 88 -5.78 -8.29 -2.74
N LEU A 89 -4.83 -7.38 -2.95
CA LEU A 89 -4.79 -6.58 -4.16
C LEU A 89 -4.54 -7.45 -5.41
N ALA A 90 -3.65 -8.44 -5.30
CA ALA A 90 -3.42 -9.42 -6.37
C ALA A 90 -4.69 -10.26 -6.65
N GLY A 91 -5.39 -10.68 -5.59
CA GLY A 91 -6.68 -11.38 -5.69
C GLY A 91 -7.78 -10.52 -6.31
N LEU A 92 -7.85 -9.24 -5.96
CA LEU A 92 -8.78 -8.29 -6.57
C LEU A 92 -8.49 -8.13 -8.08
N CYS A 93 -7.21 -8.01 -8.47
CA CYS A 93 -6.84 -7.97 -9.88
C CYS A 93 -7.28 -9.28 -10.59
N HIS A 94 -7.05 -10.43 -9.95
CA HIS A 94 -7.44 -11.73 -10.51
C HIS A 94 -8.95 -11.82 -10.81
N VAL A 95 -9.81 -11.55 -9.81
CA VAL A 95 -11.27 -11.65 -9.98
C VAL A 95 -11.85 -10.60 -10.93
N MET A 96 -11.12 -9.49 -11.17
CA MET A 96 -11.48 -8.47 -12.14
C MET A 96 -10.94 -8.73 -13.55
N GLY A 97 -10.10 -9.76 -13.72
CA GLY A 97 -9.44 -10.06 -15.00
C GLY A 97 -8.31 -9.09 -15.36
N TRP A 98 -7.68 -8.48 -14.36
CA TRP A 98 -6.54 -7.56 -14.51
C TRP A 98 -5.22 -8.23 -14.18
N SER A 99 -4.17 -7.83 -14.89
CA SER A 99 -2.79 -8.14 -14.52
C SER A 99 -2.32 -7.10 -13.49
N LEU A 100 -1.71 -7.57 -12.40
CA LEU A 100 -1.19 -6.70 -11.34
C LEU A 100 -0.11 -5.77 -11.91
N GLU A 101 0.73 -6.27 -12.80
CA GLU A 101 1.79 -5.51 -13.46
C GLU A 101 1.24 -4.37 -14.31
N ASP A 102 0.20 -4.63 -15.11
CA ASP A 102 -0.42 -3.60 -15.95
C ASP A 102 -1.08 -2.50 -15.10
N VAL A 103 -1.73 -2.88 -14.00
CA VAL A 103 -2.32 -1.91 -13.05
C VAL A 103 -1.24 -1.01 -12.46
N CYS A 104 -0.12 -1.59 -12.04
CA CYS A 104 1.01 -0.85 -11.51
C CYS A 104 1.69 0.02 -12.58
N GLN A 105 1.91 -0.49 -13.79
CA GLN A 105 2.54 0.24 -14.88
C GLN A 105 1.69 1.43 -15.32
N GLN A 106 0.37 1.24 -15.49
CA GLN A 106 -0.56 2.33 -15.79
C GLN A 106 -0.55 3.42 -14.71
N ASN A 107 -0.39 3.04 -13.44
CA ASN A 107 -0.25 4.01 -12.35
C ASN A 107 1.03 4.83 -12.48
N LEU A 108 2.17 4.18 -12.77
CA LEU A 108 3.46 4.84 -12.97
C LEU A 108 3.43 5.81 -14.15
N ASP A 109 2.90 5.37 -15.30
CA ASP A 109 2.81 6.19 -16.51
C ASP A 109 1.95 7.45 -16.27
N LYS A 110 0.82 7.28 -15.57
CA LYS A 110 -0.05 8.39 -15.17
C LYS A 110 0.68 9.37 -14.25
N LEU A 111 1.40 8.89 -13.24
CA LEU A 111 2.14 9.75 -12.32
C LEU A 111 3.31 10.48 -13.00
N ALA A 112 4.04 9.81 -13.89
CA ALA A 112 5.10 10.40 -14.69
C ALA A 112 4.55 11.51 -15.61
N SER A 113 3.41 11.29 -16.26
CA SER A 113 2.72 12.31 -17.06
C SER A 113 2.32 13.53 -16.22
N ARG A 114 1.78 13.32 -15.02
CA ARG A 114 1.42 14.42 -14.10
C ARG A 114 2.64 15.21 -13.64
N GLN A 115 3.77 14.53 -13.42
CA GLN A 115 5.04 15.17 -13.10
C GLN A 115 5.54 16.06 -14.26
N GLN A 116 5.56 15.53 -15.49
CA GLN A 116 5.99 16.27 -16.68
C GLN A 116 5.13 17.51 -16.94
N ARG A 117 3.83 17.46 -16.64
CA ARG A 117 2.90 18.59 -16.78
C ARG A 117 2.94 19.58 -15.61
N GLY A 118 3.68 19.29 -14.52
CA GLY A 118 3.71 20.14 -13.33
C GLY A 118 2.41 20.17 -12.53
N VAL A 119 1.55 19.14 -12.64
CA VAL A 119 0.23 19.06 -11.98
C VAL A 119 0.13 17.93 -10.95
N ILE A 120 1.27 17.39 -10.51
CA ILE A 120 1.31 16.25 -9.57
C ILE A 120 0.59 16.55 -8.24
N ASP A 121 0.50 17.83 -7.85
CA ASP A 121 -0.05 18.33 -6.58
C ASP A 121 -1.46 18.99 -6.68
N GLY A 122 -2.13 19.03 -7.84
CA GLY A 122 -3.39 19.80 -8.01
C GLY A 122 -4.69 19.17 -7.44
N SER A 123 -5.38 19.77 -6.48
CA SER A 123 -6.54 19.17 -5.74
C SER A 123 -7.81 18.82 -6.55
N GLY A 124 -7.88 17.70 -7.28
CA GLY A 124 -9.15 17.24 -7.89
C GLY A 124 -9.07 16.07 -8.86
N ASP A 125 -10.23 15.45 -9.13
CA ASP A 125 -10.45 14.20 -9.89
C ASP A 125 -10.02 14.24 -11.38
N GLU A 126 -9.68 15.40 -11.92
CA GLU A 126 -9.11 15.59 -13.27
C GLU A 126 -7.61 15.97 -13.18
N ARG A 127 -6.82 15.13 -12.49
CA ARG A 127 -5.34 15.15 -12.54
C ARG A 127 -4.80 14.23 -13.64
#